data_AF-A0A0H5CIZ4-F1
#
_entry.id   AF-A0A0H5CIZ4-F1
#
_cell.length_a   1.000
_cell.length_b   1.000
_cell.length_c   1.000
_cell.angle_alpha   90.00
_cell.angle_beta   90.00
_cell.angle_gamma   90.00
#
_symmetry.space_group_name_H-M   'P 1'
#
loop_
_entity.id
_entity.type
_entity.pdbx_description
1 polymer ?
#
loop_
_entity_poly.entity_id
_entity_poly.type
_entity_poly.pdbx_seq_one_letter_code
_entity_poly.pdbx_strand_id
1 'polypeptide(L)'
;MRSNRIRVLLVAVTAAASVLGAPDQATATPDARAGTQWKCGFYITPGDSHGTTSRYFHCGYNHIMIQVHWSNGASHIGCIEPWENHPFWRDGATVVVNAYFVPVTPRVLISPSGRRVCAASQPTS
;
A
#
# COMPACT_ATOMS: atom_id res chain seq x y z
N MET A 1 -19.12 -21.66 -59.52
CA MET A 1 -18.79 -20.25 -59.84
C MET A 1 -20.08 -19.45 -59.91
N ARG A 2 -20.31 -18.52 -58.99
CA ARG A 2 -21.22 -17.39 -59.20
C ARG A 2 -20.94 -16.32 -58.15
N SER A 3 -20.30 -15.27 -58.62
CA SER A 3 -20.08 -14.01 -57.92
C SER A 3 -21.36 -13.19 -57.93
N ASN A 4 -21.67 -12.55 -56.80
CA ASN A 4 -22.48 -11.35 -56.61
C ASN A 4 -22.59 -11.16 -55.08
N ARG A 5 -22.38 -9.98 -54.50
CA ARG A 5 -23.34 -8.86 -54.51
C ARG A 5 -22.63 -7.61 -53.97
N ILE A 6 -22.70 -6.49 -54.71
CA ILE A 6 -23.56 -5.30 -54.48
C ILE A 6 -22.93 -4.26 -53.53
N ARG A 7 -22.77 -3.04 -54.09
CA ARG A 7 -22.36 -1.79 -53.43
C ARG A 7 -23.47 -1.28 -52.50
N VAL A 8 -23.11 -0.78 -51.31
CA VAL A 8 -23.99 0.03 -50.44
C VAL A 8 -23.08 1.10 -49.78
N LEU A 9 -23.07 2.30 -50.36
CA LEU A 9 -23.69 3.55 -49.88
C LEU A 9 -22.94 4.21 -48.71
N LEU A 10 -22.22 5.30 -49.04
CA LEU A 10 -21.85 6.36 -48.12
C LEU A 10 -23.12 6.93 -47.48
N VAL A 11 -23.18 6.94 -46.15
CA VAL A 11 -24.15 7.74 -45.41
C VAL A 11 -23.40 8.88 -44.74
N ALA A 12 -23.72 10.09 -45.19
CA ALA A 12 -23.28 11.34 -44.57
C ALA A 12 -23.90 11.44 -43.17
N VAL A 13 -23.07 11.53 -42.13
CA VAL A 13 -23.56 11.86 -40.78
C VAL A 13 -23.57 13.38 -40.66
N THR A 14 -24.78 13.93 -40.66
CA THR A 14 -25.12 15.31 -40.33
C THR A 14 -24.59 15.68 -38.94
N ALA A 15 -23.85 16.78 -38.86
CA ALA A 15 -23.47 17.41 -37.61
C ALA A 15 -24.72 18.00 -36.93
N ALA A 16 -25.14 17.42 -35.82
CA ALA A 16 -26.15 17.99 -34.94
C ALA A 16 -25.44 18.80 -33.86
N ALA A 17 -25.69 20.11 -33.84
CA ALA A 17 -25.27 21.02 -32.80
C ALA A 17 -26.11 20.75 -31.53
N SER A 18 -25.47 20.18 -30.51
CA SER A 18 -26.05 20.02 -29.18
C SER A 18 -25.65 21.20 -28.32
N VAL A 19 -26.69 21.92 -27.89
CA VAL A 19 -26.76 23.00 -26.90
C VAL A 19 -25.81 22.78 -25.71
N LEU A 20 -25.11 23.87 -25.34
CA LEU A 20 -24.36 24.02 -24.10
C LEU A 20 -25.21 23.64 -22.88
N GLY A 21 -24.94 22.46 -22.32
CA GLY A 21 -25.19 22.15 -20.92
C GLY A 21 -23.83 21.86 -20.31
N ALA A 22 -23.19 22.86 -19.71
CA ALA A 22 -21.98 22.66 -18.95
C ALA A 22 -22.29 21.62 -17.84
N PRO A 23 -21.59 20.48 -17.74
CA PRO A 23 -21.56 19.81 -16.47
C PRO A 23 -20.93 20.80 -15.51
N ASP A 24 -21.65 21.10 -14.44
CA ASP A 24 -21.12 21.75 -13.25
C ASP A 24 -19.96 20.86 -12.79
N GLN A 25 -18.76 21.13 -13.33
CA GLN A 25 -17.53 20.56 -12.83
C GLN A 25 -17.37 21.21 -11.48
N ALA A 26 -17.99 20.58 -10.48
CA ALA A 26 -17.52 20.63 -9.11
C ALA A 26 -16.02 20.32 -9.20
N THR A 27 -15.25 21.39 -9.27
CA THR A 27 -13.81 21.36 -9.17
C THR A 27 -13.62 20.86 -7.76
N ALA A 28 -13.46 19.54 -7.62
CA ALA A 28 -13.00 18.97 -6.38
C ALA A 28 -11.65 19.63 -6.16
N THR A 29 -11.64 20.66 -5.32
CA THR A 29 -10.43 21.29 -4.83
C THR A 29 -9.55 20.12 -4.41
N PRO A 30 -8.37 19.91 -5.01
CA PRO A 30 -7.45 18.91 -4.50
C PRO A 30 -7.29 19.27 -3.04
N ASP A 31 -7.76 18.38 -2.14
CA ASP A 31 -7.57 18.55 -0.71
C ASP A 31 -6.07 18.81 -0.54
N ALA A 32 -5.72 20.00 -0.06
CA ALA A 32 -4.34 20.46 0.09
C ALA A 32 -3.59 19.69 1.18
N ARG A 33 -4.08 18.52 1.57
CA ARG A 33 -3.22 17.37 1.86
C ARG A 33 -2.51 16.97 0.57
N ALA A 34 -1.50 17.75 0.20
CA ALA A 34 -0.40 17.28 -0.62
C ALA A 34 0.19 16.05 0.09
N GLY A 35 -0.41 14.90 -0.22
CA GLY A 35 -0.30 13.69 0.57
C GLY A 35 1.13 13.24 0.54
N THR A 36 1.70 13.06 1.73
CA THR A 36 2.88 12.23 1.89
C THR A 36 2.56 10.91 1.20
N GLN A 37 3.12 10.68 0.01
CA GLN A 37 2.96 9.42 -0.68
C GLN A 37 3.48 8.35 0.27
N TRP A 38 2.56 7.54 0.81
CA TRP A 38 2.93 6.53 1.78
C TRP A 38 3.87 5.54 1.10
N LYS A 39 5.15 5.57 1.49
CA LYS A 39 6.16 4.66 0.96
C LYS A 39 5.93 3.30 1.58
N CYS A 40 5.53 2.33 0.77
CA CYS A 40 5.45 0.94 1.19
C CYS A 40 6.86 0.40 1.50
N GLY A 41 6.97 -0.44 2.52
CA GLY A 41 8.23 -1.01 2.98
C GLY A 41 8.92 -0.15 4.04
N PHE A 42 10.22 -0.42 4.22
CA PHE A 42 11.05 0.23 5.22
C PHE A 42 11.51 1.62 4.78
N TYR A 43 11.46 2.59 5.70
CA TYR A 43 12.04 3.91 5.50
C TYR A 43 12.54 4.49 6.81
N ILE A 44 13.66 5.22 6.73
CA ILE A 44 14.21 5.98 7.85
C ILE A 44 13.37 7.24 8.03
N THR A 45 13.03 7.55 9.27
CA THR A 45 12.34 8.79 9.63
C THR A 45 13.33 9.76 10.26
N PRO A 46 13.16 11.07 10.06
CA PRO A 46 14.03 12.08 10.71
C PRO A 46 13.88 12.16 12.24
N GLY A 47 13.18 11.23 12.87
CA GLY A 47 12.67 11.35 14.24
C GLY A 47 11.27 11.94 14.25
N ASP A 48 10.36 11.36 15.02
CA ASP A 48 9.13 12.04 15.46
C ASP A 48 9.24 12.39 16.95
N SER A 49 8.26 13.13 17.48
CA SER A 49 8.18 13.49 18.90
C SER A 49 8.13 12.27 19.84
N HIS A 50 7.89 11.08 19.30
CA HIS A 50 7.86 9.81 20.03
C HIS A 50 9.18 9.03 19.92
N GLY A 51 10.20 9.59 19.27
CA GLY A 51 11.54 8.99 19.15
C GLY A 51 11.65 7.89 18.09
N THR A 52 10.71 7.81 17.14
CA THR A 52 10.76 6.82 16.06
C THR A 52 11.93 7.10 15.12
N THR A 53 12.79 6.10 14.89
CA THR A 53 13.98 6.25 14.02
C THR A 53 13.75 5.76 12.60
N SER A 54 12.83 4.83 12.43
CA SER A 54 12.43 4.28 11.15
C SER A 54 11.06 3.63 11.26
N ARG A 55 10.46 3.31 10.12
CA ARG A 55 9.15 2.66 10.05
C ARG A 55 9.14 1.62 8.95
N TYR A 56 8.24 0.65 9.06
CA TYR A 56 7.82 -0.23 7.97
C TYR A 56 6.34 -0.02 7.70
N PHE A 57 6.00 0.44 6.49
CA PHE A 57 4.60 0.58 6.11
C PHE A 57 4.17 -0.56 5.18
N HIS A 58 3.23 -1.39 5.64
CA HIS A 58 2.72 -2.50 4.85
C HIS A 58 1.54 -2.06 4.00
N CYS A 59 1.70 -2.06 2.68
CA CYS A 59 0.62 -1.76 1.73
C CYS A 59 -0.05 -3.04 1.22
N GLY A 60 -0.79 -3.74 2.08
CA GLY A 60 -1.46 -4.97 1.68
C GLY A 60 -2.56 -5.40 2.64
N TYR A 61 -3.42 -6.30 2.16
CA TYR A 61 -4.59 -6.81 2.91
C TYR A 61 -4.30 -8.05 3.75
N ASN A 62 -3.14 -8.68 3.56
CA ASN A 62 -2.75 -9.89 4.27
C ASN A 62 -1.78 -9.56 5.40
N HIS A 63 -1.84 -10.31 6.50
CA HIS A 63 -0.71 -10.36 7.45
C HIS A 63 0.54 -10.84 6.72
N ILE A 64 1.69 -10.23 7.00
CA ILE A 64 2.97 -10.63 6.42
C ILE A 64 4.01 -10.82 7.51
N MET A 65 5.10 -11.49 7.15
CA MET A 65 6.31 -11.55 7.94
C MET A 65 7.36 -10.60 7.37
N ILE A 66 8.08 -9.90 8.24
CA ILE A 66 9.25 -9.09 7.88
C ILE A 66 10.47 -9.57 8.65
N GLN A 67 11.63 -9.51 8.01
CA GLN A 67 12.93 -9.61 8.67
C GLN A 67 13.39 -8.20 9.05
N VAL A 68 13.79 -8.01 10.30
CA VAL A 68 14.28 -6.75 10.86
C VAL A 68 15.75 -6.89 11.22
N HIS A 69 16.58 -5.91 10.85
CA HIS A 69 18.01 -5.86 11.12
C HIS A 69 18.38 -4.62 11.92
N TRP A 70 19.13 -4.81 13.00
CA TRP A 70 19.61 -3.77 13.90
C TRP A 70 21.06 -3.40 13.61
N SER A 71 21.45 -2.17 13.95
CA SER A 71 22.80 -1.64 13.73
C SER A 71 23.90 -2.38 14.50
N ASN A 72 23.55 -3.16 15.53
CA ASN A 72 24.47 -4.03 16.28
C ASN A 72 24.60 -5.45 15.69
N GLY A 73 23.98 -5.72 14.54
CA GLY A 73 23.97 -7.03 13.89
C GLY A 73 22.88 -7.99 14.39
N ALA A 74 22.11 -7.62 15.42
CA ALA A 74 20.96 -8.42 15.84
C ALA A 74 19.87 -8.39 14.77
N SER A 75 19.12 -9.48 14.65
CA SER A 75 18.01 -9.57 13.71
C SER A 75 16.88 -10.42 14.29
N HIS A 76 15.66 -10.15 13.85
CA HIS A 76 14.49 -10.96 14.21
C HIS A 76 13.45 -10.90 13.10
N ILE A 77 12.51 -11.84 13.16
CA ILE A 77 11.35 -11.90 12.28
C ILE A 77 10.12 -11.41 13.07
N GLY A 78 9.32 -10.54 12.45
CA GLY A 78 8.11 -9.97 13.04
C GLY A 78 6.90 -10.09 12.10
N CYS A 79 5.71 -10.21 12.68
CA CYS A 79 4.46 -10.17 11.92
C CYS A 79 3.94 -8.73 11.83
N ILE A 80 3.46 -8.35 10.65
CA ILE A 80 2.89 -7.03 10.37
C ILE A 80 1.45 -7.18 9.91
N GLU A 81 0.56 -6.38 10.49
CA GLU A 81 -0.86 -6.35 10.17
C GLU A 81 -1.14 -5.62 8.84
N PRO A 82 -2.26 -5.93 8.17
CA PRO A 82 -2.70 -5.22 6.97
C PRO A 82 -2.74 -3.70 7.18
N TRP A 83 -2.13 -2.94 6.25
CA TRP A 83 -2.08 -1.48 6.29
C TRP A 83 -1.41 -0.88 7.54
N GLU A 84 -0.65 -1.68 8.30
CA GLU A 84 0.07 -1.22 9.48
C GLU A 84 1.26 -0.32 9.09
N ASN A 85 1.42 0.77 9.82
CA ASN A 85 2.63 1.60 9.80
C ASN A 85 3.44 1.34 11.07
N HIS A 86 4.26 0.30 11.04
CA HIS A 86 4.97 -0.22 12.19
C HIS A 86 6.18 0.66 12.53
N PRO A 87 6.22 1.31 13.71
CA PRO A 87 7.35 2.13 14.12
C PRO A 87 8.48 1.31 14.74
N PHE A 88 9.72 1.73 14.48
CA PHE A 88 10.91 1.24 15.16
C PHE A 88 11.55 2.35 15.98
N TRP A 89 11.65 2.11 17.28
CA TRP A 89 12.32 3.00 18.22
C TRP A 89 13.78 2.64 18.38
N ARG A 90 14.56 3.62 18.82
CA ARG A 90 15.93 3.41 19.27
C ARG A 90 15.95 2.54 20.54
N ASP A 91 16.88 1.61 20.61
CA ASP A 91 17.19 0.83 21.82
C ASP A 91 18.64 1.12 22.24
N GLY A 92 18.82 1.96 23.26
CA GLY A 92 20.13 2.48 23.65
C GLY A 92 20.86 3.17 22.49
N ALA A 93 22.04 2.67 22.12
CA ALA A 93 22.80 3.17 20.96
C ALA A 93 22.35 2.55 19.62
N THR A 94 21.44 1.59 19.64
CA THR A 94 21.09 0.76 18.49
C THR A 94 19.79 1.20 17.82
N VAL A 95 19.74 1.05 16.50
CA VAL A 95 18.57 1.39 15.67
C VAL A 95 18.34 0.32 14.63
N VAL A 96 17.10 0.21 14.14
CA VAL A 96 16.81 -0.62 12.97
C VAL A 96 17.39 0.06 11.73
N VAL A 97 18.20 -0.69 10.98
CA VAL A 97 18.88 -0.22 9.76
C VAL A 97 18.23 -0.73 8.49
N ASN A 98 17.47 -1.82 8.57
CA ASN A 98 16.73 -2.37 7.45
C ASN A 98 15.56 -3.24 7.92
N ALA A 99 14.49 -3.29 7.14
CA ALA A 99 13.44 -4.27 7.27
C ALA A 99 12.82 -4.63 5.91
N TYR A 100 12.54 -5.91 5.67
CA TYR A 100 11.98 -6.37 4.39
C TYR A 100 11.06 -7.57 4.55
N PHE A 101 10.15 -7.75 3.60
CA PHE A 101 9.22 -8.89 3.56
C PHE A 101 9.96 -10.22 3.42
N VAL A 102 9.52 -11.25 4.14
CA VAL A 102 9.95 -12.64 3.97
C VAL A 102 8.76 -13.55 3.68
N PRO A 103 8.88 -14.53 2.77
CA PRO A 103 7.77 -15.40 2.34
C PRO A 103 7.49 -16.52 3.34
N VAL A 104 7.37 -16.18 4.62
CA VAL A 104 6.99 -17.08 5.71
C VAL A 104 5.53 -16.81 6.07
N THR A 105 4.73 -17.86 6.20
CA THR A 105 3.33 -17.72 6.60
C THR A 105 3.24 -17.26 8.06
N PRO A 106 2.62 -16.11 8.36
CA PRO A 106 2.50 -15.62 9.74
C PRO A 106 1.59 -16.51 10.57
N ARG A 107 1.92 -16.64 11.86
CA ARG A 107 0.99 -17.15 12.85
C ARG A 107 0.03 -16.03 13.24
N VAL A 108 -1.25 -16.22 12.94
CA VAL A 108 -2.33 -15.27 13.27
C VAL A 108 -3.28 -15.87 14.31
N LEU A 109 -3.83 -15.01 15.16
CA LEU A 109 -4.89 -15.35 16.12
C LEU A 109 -6.18 -14.62 15.73
N ILE A 110 -7.31 -15.15 16.18
CA ILE A 110 -8.61 -14.47 16.10
C ILE A 110 -8.88 -13.86 17.47
N SER A 111 -9.01 -12.53 17.52
CA SER A 111 -9.39 -11.81 18.74
C SER A 111 -10.85 -12.10 19.12
N PRO A 112 -11.28 -11.80 20.36
CA PRO A 112 -12.69 -11.89 20.73
C PRO A 112 -13.64 -11.07 19.85
N SER A 113 -13.13 -10.01 19.22
CA SER A 113 -13.86 -9.19 18.24
C SER A 113 -13.92 -9.79 16.83
N GLY A 114 -13.36 -10.98 16.61
CA GLY A 114 -13.31 -11.64 15.30
C GLY A 114 -12.19 -11.11 14.38
N ARG A 115 -11.35 -10.19 14.84
CA ARG A 115 -10.24 -9.63 14.05
C ARG A 115 -9.04 -10.58 14.04
N ARG A 116 -8.42 -10.74 12.87
CA ARG A 116 -7.13 -11.42 12.75
C ARG A 116 -6.01 -10.50 13.25
N VAL A 117 -5.23 -10.98 14.22
CA VAL A 117 -4.09 -10.25 14.80
C VAL A 117 -2.84 -11.10 14.74
N CYS A 118 -1.68 -10.46 14.73
CA CYS A 118 -0.41 -11.15 14.84
C CYS A 118 -0.33 -11.91 16.18
N ALA A 119 0.09 -13.17 16.15
CA ALA A 119 0.41 -13.91 17.37
C ALA A 119 1.68 -13.35 18.02
N ALA A 120 1.77 -13.44 19.36
CA ALA A 120 2.95 -13.01 20.11
C ALA A 120 4.23 -13.80 19.74
N SER A 121 4.08 -15.06 19.35
CA SER A 121 5.16 -15.89 18.83
C SER A 121 4.95 -16.16 17.34
N GLN A 122 6.02 -16.00 16.57
CA GLN A 122 6.05 -16.22 15.14
C GLN A 122 6.98 -17.39 14.79
N PRO A 123 6.75 -18.07 13.64
CA PRO A 123 7.69 -19.06 13.13
C PRO A 123 9.07 -18.43 12.90
N THR A 124 10.13 -19.18 13.21
CA THR A 124 11.51 -18.67 13.15
C THR A 124 12.17 -18.83 11.79
N SER A 125 11.72 -19.78 10.97
CA SER A 125 12.08 -20.03 9.55
C SER A 125 11.76 -21.47 9.20
#